data_AF-A0A3P7KQR1-F1
#
_entry.id   AF-A0A3P7KQR1-F1
#
_cell.length_a   1.000
_cell.length_b   1.000
_cell.length_c   1.000
_cell.angle_alpha   90.00
_cell.angle_beta   90.00
_cell.angle_gamma   90.00
#
_symmetry.space_group_name_H-M   'P 1'
#
loop_
_entity.id
_entity.type
_entity.pdbx_description
1 polymer ?
#
loop_
_entity_poly.entity_id
_entity_poly.type
_entity_poly.pdbx_seq_one_letter_code
_entity_poly.pdbx_strand_id
1 'polypeptide(L)'
;SCSLIVGSILISHAKINVYRVRRGYEVYKQVCAACHSMKFIHYRHFVDTIMTEEEAKAEAAEALINDVDDKGAAIQRPGILTDKLPNPYPNKKAAAAANNGAAPPDLSLMALARHGGDDYIFALLTGYFDPPAGIKVCTC
;
A
#
# COMPACT_ATOMS: atom_id res chain seq x y z
N SER A 1 -3.36 -0.98 12.45
CA SER A 1 -2.22 -1.87 12.08
C SER A 1 -1.64 -1.60 10.70
N CYS A 2 -2.28 -0.81 9.82
CA CYS A 2 -1.78 -0.50 8.47
C CYS A 2 -0.78 0.68 8.41
N SER A 3 -0.72 1.53 9.45
CA SER A 3 0.08 2.78 9.44
C SER A 3 1.60 2.59 9.45
N LEU A 4 2.09 1.41 9.85
CA LEU A 4 3.51 1.20 10.18
C LEU A 4 4.42 0.86 9.00
N ILE A 5 3.88 0.65 7.80
CA ILE A 5 4.69 0.14 6.68
C ILE A 5 5.58 1.24 6.09
N VAL A 6 5.20 2.52 6.24
CA VAL A 6 5.76 3.55 5.35
C VAL A 6 6.33 4.79 6.03
N GLY A 7 5.81 5.21 7.18
CA GLY A 7 6.36 6.36 7.91
C GLY A 7 7.66 6.05 8.65
N SER A 8 7.81 4.81 9.11
CA SER A 8 8.82 4.50 10.12
C SER A 8 10.17 4.09 9.53
N ILE A 9 10.27 3.80 8.22
CA ILE A 9 11.54 3.37 7.60
C ILE A 9 12.61 4.49 7.63
N LEU A 10 12.23 5.76 7.75
CA LEU A 10 13.20 6.87 7.67
C LEU A 10 13.26 7.81 8.87
N ILE A 11 12.28 7.85 9.78
CA ILE A 11 12.25 8.88 10.83
C ILE A 11 11.61 8.35 12.12
N SER A 12 12.39 7.68 12.99
CA SER A 12 12.28 7.74 14.47
C SER A 12 13.20 6.73 15.14
N HIS A 13 13.92 7.17 16.17
CA HIS A 13 14.93 6.44 16.95
C HIS A 13 14.38 5.31 17.87
N ALA A 14 13.23 4.72 17.54
CA ALA A 14 12.68 3.56 18.23
C ALA A 14 12.71 2.35 17.28
N LYS A 15 13.32 1.24 17.72
CA LYS A 15 13.38 0.00 16.93
C LYS A 15 11.97 -0.42 16.51
N ILE A 16 11.71 -0.40 15.21
CA ILE A 16 10.44 -0.84 14.63
C ILE A 16 10.22 -2.31 14.98
N ASN A 17 9.02 -2.65 15.47
CA ASN A 17 8.68 -4.04 15.77
C ASN A 17 8.35 -4.79 14.48
N VAL A 18 9.28 -5.63 14.03
CA VAL A 18 9.18 -6.41 12.79
C VAL A 18 7.87 -7.22 12.70
N TYR A 19 7.44 -7.85 13.79
CA TYR A 19 6.17 -8.60 13.82
C TYR A 19 4.94 -7.70 13.60
N ARG A 20 4.97 -6.44 14.04
CA ARG A 20 3.90 -5.48 13.78
C ARG A 20 3.89 -5.02 12.32
N VAL A 21 5.06 -4.81 11.72
CA VAL A 21 5.16 -4.43 10.30
C VAL A 21 4.72 -5.58 9.40
N ARG A 22 5.15 -6.82 9.66
CA ARG A 22 4.71 -7.99 8.89
C ARG A 22 3.19 -8.15 8.90
N ARG A 23 2.55 -8.05 10.07
CA ARG A 23 1.08 -8.05 10.17
C ARG A 23 0.44 -6.83 9.49
N GLY A 24 1.09 -5.67 9.54
CA GLY A 24 0.63 -4.49 8.82
C GLY A 24 0.62 -4.72 7.31
N TYR A 25 1.68 -5.34 6.77
CA TYR A 25 1.76 -5.71 5.36
C TYR A 25 0.64 -6.65 4.93
N GLU A 26 0.30 -7.66 5.74
CA GLU A 26 -0.86 -8.53 5.45
C GLU A 26 -2.18 -7.74 5.37
N VAL A 27 -2.39 -6.79 6.28
CA VAL A 27 -3.57 -5.90 6.22
C VAL A 27 -3.57 -5.06 4.95
N TYR A 28 -2.41 -4.53 4.55
CA TYR A 28 -2.30 -3.80 3.29
C TYR A 28 -2.64 -4.70 2.10
N LYS A 29 -2.05 -5.90 2.03
CA LYS A 29 -2.25 -6.86 0.94
C LYS A 29 -3.71 -7.27 0.81
N GLN A 30 -4.39 -7.52 1.92
CA GLN A 30 -5.76 -8.04 1.93
C GLN A 30 -6.84 -6.96 1.76
N VAL A 31 -6.60 -5.74 2.24
CA VAL A 31 -7.64 -4.69 2.29
C VAL A 31 -7.31 -3.50 1.40
N CYS A 32 -6.07 -3.01 1.45
CA CYS A 32 -5.72 -1.72 0.86
C CYS A 32 -5.20 -1.83 -0.57
N ALA A 33 -4.52 -2.93 -0.92
CA ALA A 33 -3.85 -3.12 -2.22
C ALA A 33 -4.83 -3.09 -3.40
N ALA A 34 -6.11 -3.41 -3.17
CA ALA A 34 -7.16 -3.35 -4.18
C ALA A 34 -7.47 -1.91 -4.65
N CYS A 35 -7.19 -0.88 -3.83
CA CYS A 35 -7.51 0.51 -4.16
C CYS A 35 -6.31 1.44 -4.09
N HIS A 36 -5.33 1.16 -3.23
CA HIS A 36 -4.18 2.03 -2.97
C HIS A 36 -2.88 1.47 -3.52
N SER A 37 -2.18 2.29 -4.31
CA SER A 37 -0.83 1.98 -4.74
C SER A 37 0.20 2.21 -3.63
N MET A 38 1.33 1.51 -3.75
CA MET A 38 2.56 1.83 -3.04
C MET A 38 3.74 1.86 -4.02
N LYS A 39 3.80 2.92 -4.83
CA LYS A 39 4.71 3.02 -5.99
C LYS A 39 6.21 3.07 -5.66
N PHE A 40 6.59 3.38 -4.42
CA PHE A 40 8.00 3.47 -4.00
C PHE A 40 8.50 2.22 -3.26
N ILE A 41 7.61 1.27 -2.96
CA ILE A 41 7.96 0.04 -2.26
C ILE A 41 8.16 -1.09 -3.27
N HIS A 42 9.27 -1.80 -3.12
CA HIS A 42 9.66 -2.96 -3.91
C HIS A 42 9.78 -4.19 -3.01
N TYR A 43 9.59 -5.39 -3.55
CA TYR A 43 9.70 -6.63 -2.77
C TYR A 43 11.08 -6.82 -2.11
N ARG A 44 12.15 -6.34 -2.75
CA ARG A 44 13.50 -6.30 -2.16
C ARG A 44 13.61 -5.51 -0.85
N HIS A 45 12.68 -4.60 -0.58
CA HIS A 45 12.64 -3.86 0.68
C HIS A 45 12.15 -4.70 1.86
N PHE A 46 11.54 -5.86 1.60
CA PHE A 46 11.08 -6.77 2.65
C PHE A 46 12.16 -7.72 3.15
N VAL A 47 13.15 -8.00 2.30
CA VAL A 47 14.30 -8.86 2.61
C VAL A 47 15.07 -8.26 3.80
N ASP A 48 15.37 -9.10 4.78
CA ASP A 48 16.06 -8.77 6.04
C ASP A 48 15.38 -7.68 6.88
N THR A 49 14.16 -7.28 6.51
CA THR A 49 13.37 -6.27 7.24
C THR A 49 12.14 -6.89 7.89
N ILE A 50 11.32 -7.61 7.11
CA ILE A 50 10.11 -8.30 7.61
C ILE A 50 10.01 -9.77 7.21
N MET A 51 10.78 -10.19 6.22
CA MET A 51 10.76 -11.52 5.63
C MET A 51 12.18 -11.97 5.29
N THR A 52 12.40 -13.28 5.21
CA THR A 52 13.63 -13.81 4.61
C THR A 52 13.63 -13.59 3.10
N GLU A 53 14.78 -13.74 2.45
CA GLU A 53 14.87 -13.62 0.99
C GLU A 53 13.97 -14.64 0.26
N GLU A 54 13.89 -15.88 0.77
CA GLU A 54 13.05 -16.93 0.21
C GLU A 54 11.56 -16.62 0.34
N GLU A 55 11.14 -16.14 1.52
CA GLU A 55 9.76 -15.69 1.76
C GLU A 55 9.39 -14.51 0.86
N ALA A 56 10.29 -13.52 0.72
CA ALA A 56 10.04 -12.36 -0.13
C ALA A 56 9.98 -12.73 -1.62
N LYS A 57 10.76 -13.74 -2.06
CA LYS A 57 10.66 -14.28 -3.43
C LYS A 57 9.34 -14.99 -3.67
N ALA A 58 8.89 -15.81 -2.71
CA ALA A 58 7.59 -16.47 -2.78
C ALA A 58 6.46 -15.43 -2.84
N GLU A 59 6.52 -14.41 -1.98
CA GLU A 59 5.55 -13.31 -1.94
C GLU A 59 5.51 -12.51 -3.25
N ALA A 60 6.67 -12.22 -3.85
CA ALA A 60 6.74 -11.55 -5.15
C ALA A 60 6.14 -12.41 -6.27
N ALA A 61 6.38 -13.72 -6.25
CA ALA A 61 5.91 -14.65 -7.26
C ALA A 61 4.38 -14.83 -7.26
N GLU A 62 3.70 -14.56 -6.14
CA GLU A 62 2.23 -14.56 -6.07
C GLU A 62 1.59 -13.44 -6.89
N ALA A 63 2.31 -12.34 -7.12
CA ALA A 63 1.82 -11.23 -7.92
C ALA A 63 2.02 -11.48 -9.41
N LEU A 64 0.97 -11.22 -10.20
CA LEU A 64 1.05 -11.14 -11.66
C LEU A 64 1.46 -9.73 -12.07
N ILE A 65 2.63 -9.61 -12.69
CA ILE A 65 3.20 -8.35 -13.16
C ILE A 65 3.08 -8.30 -14.68
N ASN A 66 2.53 -7.18 -15.18
CA ASN A 66 2.54 -6.88 -16.61
C ASN A 66 3.94 -6.39 -17.00
N ASP A 67 4.55 -7.06 -17.97
CA ASP A 67 5.87 -6.73 -18.51
C ASP A 67 5.85 -6.83 -20.05
N VAL A 68 6.98 -6.56 -20.69
CA VAL A 68 7.16 -6.74 -22.15
C VAL A 68 8.22 -7.81 -22.42
N ASP A 69 8.00 -8.65 -23.42
CA ASP A 69 8.99 -9.63 -23.87
C ASP A 69 10.09 -8.98 -24.74
N ASP A 70 11.10 -9.75 -25.11
CA ASP A 70 12.22 -9.29 -25.96
C ASP A 70 11.78 -8.81 -27.36
N LYS A 71 10.54 -9.11 -27.76
CA LYS A 71 9.92 -8.69 -29.03
C LYS A 71 8.98 -7.51 -28.88
N GLY A 72 8.83 -6.97 -27.65
CA GLY A 72 7.95 -5.85 -27.32
C GLY A 72 6.48 -6.22 -27.16
N ALA A 73 6.13 -7.51 -27.11
CA ALA A 73 4.77 -7.96 -26.83
C ALA A 73 4.49 -7.92 -25.32
N ALA A 74 3.28 -7.51 -24.94
CA ALA A 74 2.86 -7.49 -23.55
C ALA A 74 2.70 -8.91 -23.00
N ILE A 75 3.36 -9.20 -21.89
CA ILE A 75 3.30 -10.48 -21.18
C ILE A 75 2.88 -10.26 -19.72
N GLN A 76 2.35 -11.31 -19.10
CA GLN A 76 2.20 -11.39 -17.64
C GLN A 76 3.17 -12.43 -17.12
N ARG A 77 3.96 -12.04 -16.12
CA ARG A 77 4.91 -12.93 -15.45
C ARG A 77 4.76 -12.86 -13.93
N PRO A 78 5.16 -13.92 -13.22
CA PRO A 78 5.35 -13.84 -11.78
C PRO A 78 6.31 -12.69 -11.43
N GLY A 79 6.03 -12.02 -10.31
CA GLY A 79 6.89 -10.94 -9.80
C GLY A 79 8.25 -11.45 -9.32
N ILE A 80 9.24 -10.57 -9.40
CA ILE A 80 10.60 -10.77 -8.87
C ILE A 80 10.91 -9.71 -7.81
N LEU A 81 11.96 -9.92 -7.01
CA LEU A 81 12.32 -9.02 -5.90
C LEU A 81 12.51 -7.55 -6.32
N THR A 82 12.96 -7.30 -7.54
CA THR A 82 13.19 -5.93 -8.04
C THR A 82 11.91 -5.23 -8.46
N ASP A 83 10.80 -5.97 -8.65
CA ASP A 83 9.53 -5.38 -9.02
C ASP A 83 8.94 -4.54 -7.88
N LYS A 84 8.13 -3.57 -8.29
CA LYS A 84 7.30 -2.77 -7.39
C LYS A 84 6.08 -3.58 -6.98
N LEU A 85 5.46 -3.17 -5.89
CA LEU A 85 4.13 -3.67 -5.57
C LEU A 85 3.14 -3.36 -6.71
N PRO A 86 2.25 -4.31 -7.08
CA PRO A 86 1.27 -4.10 -8.14
C PRO A 86 0.42 -2.86 -7.90
N ASN A 87 0.20 -2.08 -8.95
CA ASN A 87 -0.71 -0.95 -8.89
C ASN A 87 -2.12 -1.42 -9.28
N PRO A 88 -3.16 -1.18 -8.45
CA PRO A 88 -4.53 -1.60 -8.77
C PRO A 88 -5.10 -0.92 -10.01
N TYR A 89 -4.61 0.27 -10.37
CA TYR A 89 -5.10 1.03 -11.50
C TYR A 89 -3.97 1.44 -12.46
N PRO A 90 -4.21 1.40 -13.78
CA PRO A 90 -3.19 1.80 -14.77
C PRO A 90 -2.90 3.31 -14.73
N ASN A 91 -3.87 4.13 -14.33
CA ASN A 91 -3.74 5.57 -14.25
C ASN A 91 -4.78 6.20 -13.29
N LYS A 92 -4.58 7.48 -12.97
CA LYS A 92 -5.46 8.23 -12.05
C LYS A 92 -6.90 8.36 -12.55
N LYS A 93 -7.14 8.42 -13.86
CA LYS A 93 -8.50 8.53 -14.41
C LYS A 93 -9.27 7.23 -14.21
N ALA A 94 -8.62 6.08 -14.44
CA ALA A 94 -9.20 4.77 -14.14
C ALA A 94 -9.49 4.62 -12.65
N ALA A 95 -8.56 5.06 -11.79
CA ALA A 95 -8.75 5.03 -10.34
C ALA A 95 -9.95 5.89 -9.89
N ALA A 96 -10.08 7.12 -10.41
CA ALA A 96 -11.21 7.99 -10.12
C ALA A 96 -12.54 7.40 -10.62
N ALA A 97 -12.56 6.85 -11.84
CA ALA A 97 -13.77 6.24 -12.40
C ALA A 97 -14.26 5.05 -11.56
N ALA A 98 -13.35 4.24 -11.01
CA ALA A 98 -13.70 3.11 -10.15
C ALA A 98 -14.12 3.52 -8.72
N ASN A 99 -13.88 4.76 -8.30
CA ASN A 99 -14.05 5.24 -6.92
C ASN A 99 -14.87 6.54 -6.87
N ASN A 100 -16.00 6.60 -7.58
CA ASN A 100 -16.96 7.72 -7.55
C ASN A 100 -16.33 9.10 -7.82
N GLY A 101 -15.36 9.15 -8.74
CA GLY A 101 -14.65 10.36 -9.13
C GLY A 101 -13.42 10.70 -8.27
N ALA A 102 -13.17 9.99 -7.17
CA ALA A 102 -12.04 10.24 -6.28
C ALA A 102 -10.93 9.21 -6.50
N ALA A 103 -9.75 9.64 -6.97
CA ALA A 103 -8.61 8.74 -7.09
C ALA A 103 -7.99 8.47 -5.70
N PRO A 104 -7.88 7.20 -5.25
CA PRO A 104 -7.22 6.89 -3.98
C PRO A 104 -5.76 7.36 -3.98
N PRO A 105 -5.28 7.98 -2.88
CA PRO A 105 -3.90 8.44 -2.80
C PRO A 105 -2.93 7.28 -2.64
N ASP A 106 -1.71 7.46 -3.14
CA ASP A 106 -0.61 6.52 -2.95
C ASP A 106 -0.15 6.52 -1.48
N LEU A 107 0.01 5.33 -0.89
CA LEU A 107 0.32 5.19 0.53
C LEU A 107 1.83 5.19 0.81
N SER A 108 2.68 5.22 -0.22
CA SER A 108 4.14 5.11 -0.06
C SER A 108 4.82 6.25 0.72
N LEU A 109 4.13 7.32 1.09
CA LEU A 109 4.66 8.35 2.01
C LEU A 109 3.54 8.94 2.89
N MET A 110 2.42 8.23 3.08
CA MET A 110 1.21 8.82 3.67
C MET A 110 1.44 9.39 5.08
N ALA A 111 2.21 8.68 5.90
CA ALA A 111 2.58 9.10 7.25
C ALA A 111 3.47 10.36 7.27
N LEU A 112 4.23 10.64 6.21
CA LEU A 112 5.03 11.86 6.09
C LEU A 112 4.25 12.99 5.40
N ALA A 113 3.29 12.64 4.55
CA ALA A 113 2.50 13.58 3.76
C ALA A 113 1.32 14.21 4.52
N ARG A 114 1.09 13.83 5.78
CA ARG A 114 -0.01 14.33 6.62
C ARG A 114 0.51 14.78 7.97
N HIS A 115 0.01 15.92 8.44
CA HIS A 115 0.27 16.37 9.80
C HIS A 115 -0.28 15.36 10.81
N GLY A 116 0.50 15.07 11.85
CA GLY A 116 0.18 14.01 12.82
C GLY A 116 0.58 12.59 12.38
N GLY A 117 1.01 12.41 11.12
CA GLY A 117 1.59 11.17 10.62
C GLY A 117 0.84 9.88 10.99
N ASP A 118 1.51 8.98 11.72
CA ASP A 118 0.95 7.69 12.09
C ASP A 118 -0.30 7.81 12.98
N ASP A 119 -0.34 8.80 13.87
CA ASP A 119 -1.47 9.07 14.77
C ASP A 119 -2.69 9.53 13.97
N TYR A 120 -2.48 10.37 12.95
CA TYR A 120 -3.54 10.78 12.03
C TYR A 120 -4.13 9.58 11.29
N ILE A 121 -3.29 8.69 10.76
CA ILE A 121 -3.75 7.50 10.04
C ILE A 121 -4.52 6.57 10.98
N PHE A 122 -4.03 6.37 12.20
CA PHE A 122 -4.71 5.53 13.18
C PHE A 122 -6.09 6.10 13.53
N ALA A 123 -6.15 7.38 13.90
CA ALA A 123 -7.39 8.06 14.23
C ALA A 123 -8.39 8.06 13.07
N LEU A 124 -7.92 8.23 11.82
CA LEU A 124 -8.77 8.16 10.63
C LEU A 124 -9.37 6.77 10.43
N LEU A 125 -8.59 5.70 10.62
CA LEU A 125 -9.06 4.34 10.41
C LEU A 125 -10.02 3.86 11.52
N THR A 126 -9.84 4.31 12.76
CA THR A 126 -10.66 3.87 13.91
C THR A 126 -11.74 4.87 14.30
N GLY A 127 -11.75 6.06 13.71
CA GLY A 127 -12.61 7.18 14.08
C GLY A 127 -13.83 7.37 13.20
N TYR A 128 -14.22 6.39 12.39
CA TYR A 128 -15.49 6.45 11.68
C TYR A 128 -16.66 6.21 12.65
N PHE A 129 -17.57 7.18 12.72
CA PHE A 129 -18.80 7.12 13.50
C PHE A 129 -19.94 7.80 12.73
N ASP A 130 -21.17 7.57 13.16
CA ASP A 130 -22.35 8.17 12.53
C ASP A 130 -22.31 9.70 12.62
N PRO A 131 -22.72 10.42 11.57
CA PRO A 131 -22.71 11.88 11.60
C PRO A 131 -23.57 12.40 12.77
N PRO A 132 -23.13 13.46 13.46
CA PRO A 132 -23.92 14.03 14.54
C PRO A 132 -25.23 14.62 14.00
N ALA A 133 -26.22 14.77 14.89
CA ALA A 133 -27.55 15.23 14.53
C ALA A 133 -27.51 16.54 13.72
N GLY A 134 -28.23 16.57 12.59
CA GLY A 134 -28.30 17.73 11.70
C GLY A 134 -27.23 17.78 10.61
N ILE A 135 -26.22 16.90 10.61
CA ILE A 135 -25.23 16.81 9.53
C ILE A 135 -25.62 15.70 8.55
N LYS A 136 -25.95 16.08 7.31
CA LYS A 136 -26.11 15.13 6.20
C LYS A 136 -24.79 14.99 5.46
N VAL A 137 -24.26 13.78 5.42
CA VAL A 137 -23.15 13.44 4.53
C VAL A 137 -23.70 13.41 3.11
N CYS A 138 -22.99 14.03 2.17
CA CYS A 138 -23.41 14.02 0.76
C CYS A 138 -23.24 12.59 0.22
N THR A 139 -24.33 11.85 0.10
CA THR A 139 -24.36 10.53 -0.54
C THR A 139 -24.55 10.73 -2.04
N CYS A 140 -23.55 10.33 -2.82
CA CYS A 140 -23.57 10.34 -4.28
C CYS A 140 -24.71 9.48 -4.84
#